data_AF-A0A0W0RQM5-F1
#
_entry.id   AF-A0A0W0RQM5-F1
#
_cell.length_a   1.000
_cell.length_b   1.000
_cell.length_c   1.000
_cell.angle_alpha   90.00
_cell.angle_beta   90.00
_cell.angle_gamma   90.00
#
_symmetry.space_group_name_H-M   'P 1'
#
loop_
_entity.id
_entity.type
_entity.pdbx_description
1 polymer ?
#
loop_
_entity_poly.entity_id
_entity_poly.type
_entity_poly.pdbx_seq_one_letter_code
_entity_poly.pdbx_strand_id
1 'polypeptide(L)'
;MSITPPKENLVDKVSKVIKAGIDSAVPGGAIATELLFSFVKIPYQKRSEEWQEAITDALMKIESNGINLEELKNNEDFIDILLQAIPMGLKHHQEEKRNMLKNAIIHSAENNAPELSLQQTFLNCIDTFTIWHIKILMLFTNPSKWFQNVGQGLPGVGMVGSVRSTLESAFPELSSNKSFVDYIWTDLYNKGFLSSNKELLQVSMTSQGGIEKRSTQLGDQFIEFVSE
;
A
#
# COMPACT_ATOMS: atom_id res chain seq x y z
N MET A 1 -10.54 48.87 0.29
CA MET A 1 -10.09 47.88 1.30
C MET A 1 -9.95 46.56 0.57
N SER A 2 -8.72 46.19 0.17
CA SER A 2 -8.49 44.92 -0.53
C SER A 2 -8.53 43.81 0.51
N ILE A 3 -9.54 42.95 0.43
CA ILE A 3 -9.67 41.79 1.30
C ILE A 3 -8.76 40.72 0.69
N THR A 4 -7.49 40.70 1.09
CA THR A 4 -6.62 39.56 0.79
C THR A 4 -7.22 38.32 1.44
N PRO A 5 -7.54 37.26 0.68
CA PRO A 5 -8.01 36.02 1.26
C PRO A 5 -6.96 35.46 2.23
N PRO A 6 -7.37 34.75 3.30
CA PRO A 6 -6.43 34.10 4.20
C PRO A 6 -5.48 33.19 3.42
N LYS A 7 -4.20 33.15 3.81
CA LYS A 7 -3.25 32.20 3.22
C LYS A 7 -3.69 30.79 3.60
N GLU A 8 -4.14 30.03 2.60
CA GLU A 8 -4.54 28.64 2.78
C GLU A 8 -3.33 27.75 3.01
N ASN A 9 -3.41 26.89 4.03
CA ASN A 9 -2.37 25.92 4.37
C ASN A 9 -2.47 24.69 3.44
N LEU A 10 -1.51 23.77 3.55
CA LEU A 10 -1.45 22.57 2.69
C LEU A 10 -2.68 21.67 2.86
N VAL A 11 -3.20 21.52 4.08
CA VAL A 11 -4.38 20.69 4.40
C VAL A 11 -5.63 21.20 3.68
N ASP A 12 -5.84 22.53 3.67
CA ASP A 12 -6.96 23.18 2.98
C ASP A 12 -6.91 22.94 1.47
N LYS A 13 -5.71 23.03 0.87
CA LYS A 13 -5.52 22.79 -0.56
C LYS A 13 -5.81 21.35 -0.95
N VAL A 14 -5.29 20.39 -0.20
CA VAL A 14 -5.53 18.96 -0.45
C VAL A 14 -7.01 18.63 -0.32
N SER A 15 -7.68 19.15 0.71
CA SER A 15 -9.12 19.01 0.88
C SER A 15 -9.92 19.53 -0.33
N LYS A 16 -9.50 20.64 -0.94
CA LYS A 16 -10.13 21.17 -2.16
C LYS A 16 -9.88 20.29 -3.38
N VAL A 17 -8.66 19.76 -3.55
CA VAL A 17 -8.33 18.85 -4.67
C VAL A 17 -9.17 17.57 -4.59
N ILE A 18 -9.30 16.98 -3.40
CA ILE A 18 -10.14 15.80 -3.19
C ILE A 18 -11.60 16.12 -3.53
N LYS A 19 -12.14 17.23 -3.01
CA LYS A 19 -13.52 17.67 -3.32
C LYS A 19 -13.74 17.90 -4.82
N ALA A 20 -12.81 18.56 -5.51
CA ALA A 20 -12.88 18.71 -6.96
C ALA A 20 -12.80 17.36 -7.70
N GLY A 21 -12.02 16.41 -7.17
CA GLY A 21 -12.01 15.01 -7.63
C GLY A 21 -13.36 14.32 -7.45
N ILE A 22 -14.05 14.54 -6.33
CA ILE A 22 -15.41 14.03 -6.09
C ILE A 22 -16.36 14.55 -7.18
N ASP A 23 -16.34 15.86 -7.40
CA ASP A 23 -17.27 16.54 -8.29
C ASP A 23 -17.03 16.17 -9.77
N SER A 24 -15.79 15.84 -10.13
CA SER A 24 -15.39 15.51 -11.51
C SER A 24 -15.52 14.03 -11.87
N ALA A 25 -15.39 13.10 -10.91
CA ALA A 25 -15.43 11.66 -11.16
C ALA A 25 -16.85 11.10 -11.37
N VAL A 26 -17.88 11.92 -11.18
CA VAL A 26 -19.26 11.58 -11.49
C VAL A 26 -19.47 11.68 -13.02
N PRO A 27 -19.59 10.56 -13.76
CA PRO A 27 -19.73 10.61 -15.20
C PRO A 27 -21.12 11.18 -15.56
N GLY A 28 -21.15 12.31 -16.28
CA GLY A 28 -22.39 12.88 -16.81
C GLY A 28 -22.77 14.25 -16.25
N GLY A 29 -21.94 15.25 -16.52
CA GLY A 29 -22.45 16.61 -16.71
C GLY A 29 -23.57 16.55 -17.76
N ALA A 30 -24.81 16.76 -17.31
CA ALA A 30 -26.07 16.87 -18.05
C ALA A 30 -26.79 15.61 -18.56
N ILE A 31 -26.18 14.44 -18.81
CA ILE A 31 -26.94 13.25 -19.27
C ILE A 31 -26.38 11.94 -18.69
N ALA A 32 -26.91 11.51 -17.55
CA ALA A 32 -26.90 10.10 -17.16
C ALA A 32 -28.14 9.84 -16.26
N THR A 33 -28.70 8.65 -16.37
CA THR A 33 -29.95 8.26 -15.70
C THR A 33 -29.78 8.20 -14.18
N GLU A 34 -30.72 8.77 -13.41
CA GLU A 34 -30.73 8.86 -11.93
C GLU A 34 -30.38 7.55 -11.18
N LEU A 35 -30.67 6.39 -11.79
CA LEU A 35 -30.38 5.07 -11.22
C LEU A 35 -28.88 4.73 -11.17
N LEU A 36 -28.09 5.11 -12.18
CA LEU A 36 -26.62 4.89 -12.17
C LEU A 36 -25.93 5.78 -11.14
N PHE A 37 -26.50 6.97 -10.88
CA PHE A 37 -25.99 7.88 -9.87
C PHE A 37 -26.15 7.29 -8.46
N SER A 38 -27.32 6.82 -8.05
CA SER A 38 -27.50 6.38 -6.65
C SER A 38 -26.61 5.19 -6.24
N PHE A 39 -26.47 4.18 -7.11
CA PHE A 39 -25.69 2.96 -6.81
C PHE A 39 -24.18 3.19 -6.73
N VAL A 40 -23.63 4.14 -7.50
CA VAL A 40 -22.19 4.42 -7.56
C VAL A 40 -21.80 5.62 -6.71
N LYS A 41 -22.66 6.64 -6.64
CA LYS A 41 -22.37 7.91 -5.94
C LYS A 41 -22.27 7.72 -4.44
N ILE A 42 -23.14 6.92 -3.81
CA ILE A 42 -23.11 6.74 -2.35
C ILE A 42 -21.82 6.04 -1.89
N PRO A 43 -21.41 4.89 -2.46
CA PRO A 43 -20.13 4.26 -2.11
C PRO A 43 -18.92 5.13 -2.43
N TYR A 44 -18.96 5.86 -3.55
CA TYR A 44 -17.87 6.74 -3.96
C TYR A 44 -17.72 7.95 -3.02
N GLN A 45 -18.83 8.61 -2.68
CA GLN A 45 -18.83 9.76 -1.76
C GLN A 45 -18.31 9.34 -0.39
N LYS A 46 -18.80 8.22 0.16
CA LYS A 46 -18.31 7.69 1.43
C LYS A 46 -16.80 7.41 1.41
N ARG A 47 -16.30 6.74 0.35
CA ARG A 47 -14.86 6.49 0.19
C ARG A 47 -14.06 7.78 0.11
N SER A 48 -14.59 8.81 -0.53
CA SER A 48 -13.89 10.08 -0.64
C SER A 48 -13.84 10.84 0.68
N GLU A 49 -14.89 10.79 1.49
CA GLU A 49 -14.90 11.36 2.84
C GLU A 49 -13.86 10.64 3.72
N GLU A 50 -13.89 9.29 3.73
CA GLU A 50 -12.89 8.47 4.44
C GLU A 50 -11.46 8.75 3.96
N TRP A 51 -11.27 8.94 2.65
CA TRP A 51 -9.95 9.20 2.10
C TRP A 51 -9.45 10.61 2.40
N GLN A 52 -10.34 11.61 2.44
CA GLN A 52 -10.00 12.95 2.87
C GLN A 52 -9.56 12.97 4.34
N GLU A 53 -10.24 12.22 5.20
CA GLU A 53 -9.86 12.04 6.60
C GLU A 53 -8.48 11.38 6.70
N ALA A 54 -8.25 10.28 5.97
CA ALA A 54 -6.97 9.57 5.98
C ALA A 54 -5.78 10.43 5.52
N ILE A 55 -5.95 11.29 4.51
CA ILE A 55 -4.90 12.21 4.09
C ILE A 55 -4.67 13.33 5.12
N THR A 56 -5.75 13.84 5.72
CA THR A 56 -5.64 14.84 6.80
C THR A 56 -4.85 14.26 7.97
N ASP A 57 -5.15 13.03 8.38
CA ASP A 57 -4.41 12.31 9.40
C ASP A 57 -2.94 12.12 9.02
N ALA A 58 -2.62 11.82 7.76
CA ALA A 58 -1.24 11.69 7.30
C ALA A 58 -0.48 13.01 7.47
N LEU A 59 -1.07 14.13 7.06
CA LEU A 59 -0.47 15.46 7.20
C LEU A 59 -0.29 15.84 8.68
N MET A 60 -1.28 15.54 9.53
CA MET A 60 -1.16 15.76 10.98
C MET A 60 -0.08 14.86 11.60
N LYS A 61 0.06 13.62 11.14
CA LYS A 61 1.11 12.70 11.60
C LYS A 61 2.49 13.20 11.23
N ILE A 62 2.68 13.65 9.99
CA ILE A 62 3.90 14.30 9.50
C ILE A 62 4.27 15.50 10.39
N GLU A 63 3.31 16.39 10.66
CA GLU A 63 3.53 17.55 11.54
C GLU A 63 3.89 17.13 12.97
N SER A 64 3.21 16.12 13.51
CA SER A 64 3.51 15.56 14.84
C SER A 64 4.89 14.91 14.94
N ASN A 65 5.44 14.42 13.82
CA ASN A 65 6.80 13.88 13.72
C ASN A 65 7.85 15.01 13.63
N GLY A 66 7.44 16.28 13.71
CA GLY A 66 8.32 17.45 13.72
C GLY A 66 8.62 18.03 12.34
N ILE A 67 7.92 17.59 11.29
CA ILE A 67 8.13 18.07 9.93
C ILE A 67 7.17 19.23 9.64
N ASN A 68 7.71 20.39 9.28
CA ASN A 68 6.92 21.58 9.01
C ASN A 68 6.19 21.46 7.65
N LEU A 69 4.85 21.46 7.67
CA LEU A 69 4.03 21.37 6.46
C LEU A 69 4.25 22.55 5.49
N GLU A 70 4.63 23.73 5.98
CA GLU A 70 4.94 24.87 5.12
C GLU A 70 6.26 24.71 4.36
N GLU A 71 7.18 23.90 4.89
CA GLU A 71 8.42 23.52 4.18
C GLU A 71 8.13 22.45 3.12
N LEU A 72 7.32 21.45 3.45
CA LEU A 72 6.92 20.39 2.52
C LEU A 72 6.16 20.91 1.30
N LYS A 73 5.45 22.02 1.43
CA LYS A 73 4.80 22.69 0.30
C LYS A 73 5.78 23.06 -0.83
N ASN A 74 7.06 23.24 -0.52
CA ASN A 74 8.11 23.54 -1.51
C ASN A 74 8.99 22.31 -1.82
N ASN A 75 8.66 21.14 -1.27
CA ASN A 75 9.30 19.88 -1.61
C ASN A 75 8.53 19.23 -2.77
N GLU A 76 9.00 19.46 -4.00
CA GLU A 76 8.34 18.97 -5.22
C GLU A 76 8.20 17.44 -5.22
N ASP A 77 9.19 16.69 -4.71
CA ASP A 77 9.12 15.22 -4.64
C ASP A 77 7.94 14.77 -3.76
N PHE A 78 7.77 15.39 -2.59
CA PHE A 78 6.63 15.11 -1.71
C PHE A 78 5.30 15.51 -2.37
N ILE A 79 5.26 16.67 -3.04
CA ILE A 79 4.06 17.15 -3.72
C ILE A 79 3.65 16.20 -4.86
N ASP A 80 4.61 15.69 -5.64
CA ASP A 80 4.36 14.70 -6.69
C ASP A 80 3.75 13.41 -6.12
N ILE A 81 4.29 12.89 -5.02
CA ILE A 81 3.77 11.69 -4.37
C ILE A 81 2.37 11.91 -3.81
N LEU A 82 2.14 13.05 -3.16
CA LEU A 82 0.83 13.42 -2.65
C LEU A 82 -0.21 13.53 -3.78
N LEU A 83 0.13 14.18 -4.88
CA LEU A 83 -0.75 14.33 -6.05
C LEU A 83 -1.01 13.01 -6.77
N GLN A 84 -0.05 12.08 -6.76
CA GLN A 84 -0.21 10.74 -7.30
C GLN A 84 -1.09 9.84 -6.40
N ALA A 85 -0.93 9.93 -5.08
CA ALA A 85 -1.65 9.10 -4.12
C ALA A 85 -3.15 9.46 -3.98
N ILE A 86 -3.51 10.74 -4.12
CA ILE A 86 -4.90 11.21 -4.01
C ILE A 86 -5.87 10.42 -4.91
N PRO A 87 -5.68 10.37 -6.24
CA PRO A 87 -6.60 9.64 -7.11
C PRO A 87 -6.54 8.12 -6.91
N MET A 88 -5.40 7.57 -6.47
CA MET A 88 -5.26 6.14 -6.18
C MET A 88 -6.14 5.71 -5.00
N GLY A 89 -6.21 6.50 -3.93
CA GLY A 89 -7.05 6.17 -2.77
C GLY A 89 -8.55 6.17 -3.09
N LEU A 90 -9.01 7.03 -4.02
CA LEU A 90 -10.40 7.06 -4.48
C LEU A 90 -10.77 5.84 -5.35
N LYS A 91 -9.79 5.27 -6.06
CA LYS A 91 -9.97 4.10 -6.94
C LYS A 91 -10.19 2.80 -6.15
N HIS A 92 -9.62 2.67 -4.96
CA HIS A 92 -9.61 1.42 -4.21
C HIS A 92 -10.66 1.36 -3.09
N HIS A 93 -11.50 0.33 -3.11
CA HIS A 93 -12.41 0.04 -2.00
C HIS A 93 -11.71 -0.65 -0.80
N GLN A 94 -10.57 -1.31 -1.04
CA GLN A 94 -9.80 -2.03 -0.02
C GLN A 94 -9.14 -1.04 0.94
N GLU A 95 -9.45 -1.18 2.24
CA GLU A 95 -8.90 -0.32 3.30
C GLU A 95 -7.38 -0.50 3.43
N GLU A 96 -6.89 -1.74 3.27
CA GLU A 96 -5.45 -2.04 3.34
C GLU A 96 -4.66 -1.22 2.32
N LYS A 97 -5.19 -1.03 1.10
CA LYS A 97 -4.55 -0.19 0.08
C LYS A 97 -4.55 1.28 0.44
N ARG A 98 -5.64 1.79 1.02
CA ARG A 98 -5.70 3.18 1.49
C ARG A 98 -4.72 3.41 2.64
N ASN A 99 -4.59 2.47 3.57
CA ASN A 99 -3.61 2.57 4.65
C ASN A 99 -2.16 2.54 4.12
N MET A 100 -1.85 1.68 3.15
CA MET A 100 -0.53 1.69 2.49
C MET A 100 -0.23 3.01 1.77
N LEU A 101 -1.23 3.60 1.08
CA LEU A 101 -1.08 4.92 0.45
C LEU A 101 -0.90 6.03 1.50
N LYS A 102 -1.64 5.97 2.62
CA LYS A 102 -1.49 6.89 3.75
C LYS A 102 -0.06 6.84 4.31
N ASN A 103 0.45 5.63 4.54
CA ASN A 103 1.81 5.41 5.04
C ASN A 103 2.87 5.88 4.03
N ALA A 104 2.66 5.61 2.74
CA ALA A 104 3.54 6.11 1.68
C ALA A 104 3.61 7.64 1.66
N ILE A 105 2.49 8.35 1.88
CA ILE A 105 2.49 9.82 2.01
C ILE A 105 3.31 10.23 3.25
N ILE A 106 3.12 9.58 4.39
CA ILE A 106 3.88 9.90 5.62
C ILE A 106 5.38 9.71 5.40
N HIS A 107 5.78 8.54 4.91
CA HIS A 107 7.18 8.19 4.70
C HIS A 107 7.84 9.01 3.58
N SER A 108 7.09 9.48 2.59
CA SER A 108 7.61 10.38 1.54
C SER A 108 8.07 11.73 2.08
N ALA A 109 7.57 12.15 3.24
CA ALA A 109 7.96 13.41 3.88
C ALA A 109 9.24 13.29 4.71
N GLU A 110 9.69 12.07 5.01
CA GLU A 110 10.81 11.83 5.91
C GLU A 110 12.17 12.10 5.25
N ASN A 111 13.18 12.47 6.05
CA ASN A 111 14.52 12.78 5.53
C ASN A 111 15.24 11.57 4.91
N ASN A 112 14.86 10.35 5.30
CA ASN A 112 15.38 9.08 4.80
C ASN A 112 14.44 8.41 3.79
N ALA A 113 13.47 9.15 3.23
CA ALA A 113 12.59 8.65 2.18
C ALA A 113 13.42 8.09 1.01
N PRO A 114 12.95 7.03 0.34
CA PRO A 114 13.55 6.57 -0.92
C PRO A 114 13.61 7.71 -1.96
N GLU A 115 14.49 7.63 -2.95
CA GLU A 115 14.48 8.60 -4.05
C GLU A 115 13.14 8.55 -4.82
N LEU A 116 12.72 9.70 -5.38
CA LEU A 116 11.40 9.89 -5.99
C LEU A 116 11.00 8.77 -6.96
N SER A 117 11.90 8.32 -7.82
CA SER A 117 11.63 7.25 -8.79
C SER A 117 11.24 5.93 -8.11
N LEU A 118 11.86 5.60 -6.97
CA LEU A 118 11.47 4.45 -6.15
C LEU A 118 10.11 4.66 -5.49
N GLN A 119 9.87 5.85 -4.92
CA GLN A 119 8.57 6.16 -4.31
C GLN A 119 7.42 6.02 -5.31
N GLN A 120 7.57 6.58 -6.53
CA GLN A 120 6.58 6.44 -7.61
C GLN A 120 6.41 4.98 -8.05
N THR A 121 7.50 4.21 -8.09
CA THR A 121 7.46 2.76 -8.36
C THR A 121 6.65 2.02 -7.30
N PHE A 122 6.83 2.38 -6.02
CA PHE A 122 6.08 1.79 -4.91
C PHE A 122 4.59 2.15 -4.96
N LEU A 123 4.23 3.40 -5.24
CA LEU A 123 2.82 3.80 -5.46
C LEU A 123 2.16 2.99 -6.58
N ASN A 124 2.85 2.80 -7.70
CA ASN A 124 2.37 1.97 -8.80
C ASN A 124 2.22 0.49 -8.39
N CYS A 125 3.08 -0.01 -7.51
CA CYS A 125 2.95 -1.35 -6.95
C CYS A 125 1.72 -1.44 -6.03
N ILE A 126 1.43 -0.44 -5.20
CA ILE A 126 0.20 -0.41 -4.38
C ILE A 126 -1.05 -0.49 -5.28
N ASP A 127 -1.08 0.24 -6.40
CA ASP A 127 -2.23 0.22 -7.31
C ASP A 127 -2.39 -1.14 -8.00
N THR A 128 -1.30 -1.72 -8.50
CA THR A 128 -1.33 -2.92 -9.35
C THR A 128 -1.31 -4.25 -8.59
N PHE A 129 -0.65 -4.31 -7.43
CA PHE A 129 -0.61 -5.51 -6.61
C PHE A 129 -1.96 -5.82 -5.97
N THR A 130 -2.34 -7.09 -6.01
CA THR A 130 -3.41 -7.58 -5.13
C THR A 130 -2.90 -7.62 -3.69
N ILE A 131 -3.83 -7.61 -2.72
CA ILE A 131 -3.51 -7.77 -1.30
C ILE A 131 -2.65 -9.03 -1.05
N TRP A 132 -2.82 -10.08 -1.86
CA TRP A 132 -2.03 -11.30 -1.74
C TRP A 132 -0.55 -11.14 -2.09
N HIS A 133 -0.19 -10.27 -3.05
CA HIS A 133 1.22 -9.97 -3.32
C HIS A 133 1.88 -9.37 -2.07
N ILE A 134 1.22 -8.40 -1.44
CA ILE A 134 1.73 -7.71 -0.26
C ILE A 134 1.78 -8.64 0.95
N LYS A 135 0.73 -9.42 1.22
CA LYS A 135 0.70 -10.38 2.33
C LYS A 135 1.82 -11.42 2.22
N ILE A 136 2.02 -11.97 1.02
CA ILE A 136 3.10 -12.95 0.77
C ILE A 136 4.46 -12.28 0.93
N LEU A 137 4.66 -11.09 0.33
CA LEU A 137 5.92 -10.37 0.45
C LEU A 137 6.24 -10.03 1.92
N MET A 138 5.27 -9.50 2.67
CA MET A 138 5.41 -9.16 4.09
C MET A 138 5.76 -10.38 4.96
N LEU A 139 5.12 -11.53 4.72
CA LEU A 139 5.50 -12.79 5.37
C LEU A 139 6.98 -13.10 5.12
N PHE A 140 7.42 -13.02 3.87
CA PHE A 140 8.78 -13.40 3.47
C PHE A 140 9.85 -12.31 3.66
N THR A 141 9.48 -11.14 4.17
CA THR A 141 10.44 -10.16 4.71
C THR A 141 11.04 -10.62 6.03
N ASN A 142 10.23 -11.19 6.92
CA ASN A 142 10.70 -11.80 8.16
C ASN A 142 9.69 -12.85 8.67
N PRO A 143 9.75 -14.10 8.16
CA PRO A 143 8.77 -15.11 8.51
C PRO A 143 8.69 -15.39 10.01
N SER A 144 9.83 -15.46 10.69
CA SER A 144 9.86 -15.72 12.13
C SER A 144 9.15 -14.63 12.94
N LYS A 145 9.42 -13.35 12.65
CA LYS A 145 8.74 -12.22 13.29
C LYS A 145 7.25 -12.20 12.93
N TRP A 146 6.91 -12.55 11.70
CA TRP A 146 5.52 -12.61 11.26
C TRP A 146 4.72 -13.63 12.09
N PHE A 147 5.21 -14.87 12.22
CA PHE A 147 4.54 -15.91 13.01
C PHE A 147 4.43 -15.53 14.49
N GLN A 148 5.47 -14.89 15.04
CA GLN A 148 5.44 -14.36 16.40
C GLN A 148 4.33 -13.31 16.57
N ASN A 149 4.20 -12.37 15.63
CA ASN A 149 3.20 -11.29 15.70
C ASN A 149 1.76 -11.82 15.64
N VAL A 150 1.52 -12.88 14.87
CA VAL A 150 0.19 -13.49 14.77
C VAL A 150 -0.08 -14.54 15.87
N GLY A 151 0.84 -14.73 16.81
CA GLY A 151 0.71 -15.66 17.93
C GLY A 151 0.71 -17.14 17.51
N GLN A 152 1.29 -17.46 16.35
CA GLN A 152 1.36 -18.82 15.83
C GLN A 152 2.77 -19.41 16.02
N GLY A 153 2.84 -20.73 16.24
CA GLY A 153 4.11 -21.44 16.29
C GLY A 153 4.78 -21.52 14.92
N LEU A 154 6.10 -21.65 14.90
CA LEU A 154 6.84 -21.87 13.65
C LEU A 154 6.43 -23.20 13.02
N PRO A 155 6.27 -23.26 11.69
CA PRO A 155 5.85 -24.46 11.00
C PRO A 155 6.93 -25.56 11.06
N GLY A 156 6.51 -26.78 11.38
CA GLY A 156 7.29 -28.00 11.15
C GLY A 156 8.63 -28.09 11.87
N VAL A 157 8.80 -27.51 13.07
CA VAL A 157 10.07 -27.54 13.83
C VAL A 157 10.64 -28.97 13.91
N GLY A 158 11.84 -29.17 13.35
CA GLY A 158 12.53 -30.47 13.33
C GLY A 158 12.06 -31.44 12.23
N MET A 159 11.19 -31.00 11.32
CA MET A 159 10.67 -31.79 10.19
C MET A 159 11.19 -31.25 8.84
N VAL A 160 11.06 -32.08 7.80
CA VAL A 160 11.22 -31.64 6.40
C VAL A 160 9.99 -30.81 6.03
N GLY A 161 10.23 -29.64 5.46
CA GLY A 161 9.19 -28.73 4.97
C GLY A 161 9.53 -28.14 3.61
N SER A 162 8.77 -27.13 3.22
CA SER A 162 8.98 -26.32 2.01
C SER A 162 8.50 -24.90 2.23
N VAL A 163 8.90 -23.98 1.33
CA VAL A 163 8.36 -22.61 1.33
C VAL A 163 6.84 -22.62 1.14
N ARG A 164 6.31 -23.57 0.35
CA ARG A 164 4.87 -23.78 0.20
C ARG A 164 4.21 -24.13 1.53
N SER A 165 4.77 -25.06 2.31
CA SER A 165 4.18 -25.43 3.61
C SER A 165 4.20 -24.27 4.60
N THR A 166 5.21 -23.40 4.55
CA THR A 166 5.25 -22.17 5.36
C THR A 166 4.11 -21.24 4.98
N LEU A 167 3.88 -21.04 3.69
CA LEU A 167 2.81 -20.20 3.17
C LEU A 167 1.42 -20.78 3.50
N GLU A 168 1.23 -22.09 3.42
CA GLU A 168 -0.03 -22.76 3.79
C GLU A 168 -0.28 -22.76 5.31
N SER A 169 0.78 -22.75 6.11
CA SER A 169 0.68 -22.59 7.57
C SER A 169 0.27 -21.16 7.93
N ALA A 170 0.84 -20.16 7.26
CA ALA A 170 0.51 -18.75 7.46
C ALA A 170 -0.90 -18.40 6.93
N PHE A 171 -1.28 -18.96 5.78
CA PHE A 171 -2.52 -18.66 5.05
C PHE A 171 -3.19 -19.96 4.57
N PRO A 172 -3.91 -20.68 5.45
CA PRO A 172 -4.55 -21.95 5.13
C PRO A 172 -5.48 -21.90 3.91
N GLU A 173 -6.09 -20.74 3.63
CA GLU A 173 -6.96 -20.49 2.48
C GLU A 173 -6.25 -20.60 1.12
N LEU A 174 -4.91 -20.52 1.09
CA LEU A 174 -4.13 -20.67 -0.14
C LEU A 174 -3.80 -22.13 -0.48
N SER A 175 -4.09 -23.08 0.42
CA SER A 175 -3.74 -24.50 0.27
C SER A 175 -4.37 -25.14 -0.96
N SER A 176 -5.61 -24.77 -1.30
CA SER A 176 -6.33 -25.30 -2.47
C SER A 176 -6.01 -24.58 -3.78
N ASN A 177 -5.32 -23.43 -3.74
CA ASN A 177 -5.16 -22.55 -4.90
C ASN A 177 -3.70 -22.42 -5.36
N LYS A 178 -3.11 -23.56 -5.74
CA LYS A 178 -1.70 -23.63 -6.17
C LYS A 178 -1.40 -22.66 -7.33
N SER A 179 -2.21 -22.68 -8.38
CA SER A 179 -1.97 -21.85 -9.58
C SER A 179 -1.96 -20.36 -9.28
N PHE A 180 -2.83 -19.91 -8.36
CA PHE A 180 -2.83 -18.51 -7.93
C PHE A 180 -1.56 -18.15 -7.16
N VAL A 181 -1.12 -18.99 -6.23
CA VAL A 181 0.15 -18.73 -5.51
C VAL A 181 1.34 -18.73 -6.45
N ASP A 182 1.42 -19.68 -7.38
CA ASP A 182 2.47 -19.71 -8.40
C ASP A 182 2.49 -18.41 -9.22
N TYR A 183 1.31 -17.88 -9.58
CA TYR A 183 1.17 -16.60 -10.29
C TYR A 183 1.70 -15.44 -9.46
N ILE A 184 1.23 -15.28 -8.22
CA ILE A 184 1.66 -14.20 -7.32
C ILE A 184 3.17 -14.24 -7.08
N TRP A 185 3.70 -15.42 -6.80
CA TRP A 185 5.13 -15.62 -6.57
C TRP A 185 5.96 -15.27 -7.81
N THR A 186 5.50 -15.70 -8.99
CA THR A 186 6.16 -15.40 -10.26
C THR A 186 6.15 -13.90 -10.54
N ASP A 187 5.04 -13.20 -10.30
CA ASP A 187 4.95 -11.76 -10.53
C ASP A 187 5.87 -10.97 -9.57
N LEU A 188 5.87 -11.31 -8.28
CA LEU A 188 6.78 -10.72 -7.29
C LEU A 188 8.25 -10.98 -7.64
N TYR A 189 8.60 -12.18 -8.09
CA TYR A 189 9.96 -12.52 -8.54
C TYR A 189 10.35 -11.72 -9.79
N ASN A 190 9.51 -11.70 -10.82
CA ASN A 190 9.78 -10.99 -12.07
C ASN A 190 9.93 -9.48 -11.87
N LYS A 191 9.21 -8.90 -10.90
CA LYS A 191 9.32 -7.50 -10.52
C LYS A 191 10.46 -7.23 -9.53
N GLY A 192 11.22 -8.24 -9.14
CA GLY A 192 12.42 -8.11 -8.30
C GLY A 192 12.16 -8.00 -6.80
N PHE A 193 10.95 -8.28 -6.32
CA PHE A 193 10.60 -8.22 -4.89
C PHE A 193 10.98 -9.49 -4.13
N LEU A 194 11.07 -10.63 -4.82
CA LEU A 194 11.53 -11.91 -4.26
C LEU A 194 12.84 -12.35 -4.89
N SER A 195 13.68 -13.01 -4.10
CA SER A 195 15.02 -13.47 -4.48
C SER A 195 15.05 -14.81 -5.22
N SER A 196 13.92 -15.51 -5.33
CA SER A 196 13.84 -16.83 -5.96
C SER A 196 12.52 -17.03 -6.68
N ASN A 197 12.55 -17.80 -7.76
CA ASN A 197 11.38 -18.14 -8.56
C ASN A 197 10.48 -19.19 -7.88
N LYS A 198 9.35 -19.52 -8.52
CA LYS A 198 8.31 -20.39 -7.95
C LYS A 198 8.76 -21.84 -7.76
N GLU A 199 9.81 -22.27 -8.44
CA GLU A 199 10.38 -23.62 -8.33
C GLU A 199 10.78 -23.91 -6.88
N LEU A 200 11.25 -22.90 -6.14
CA LEU A 200 11.59 -23.00 -4.72
C LEU A 200 10.39 -23.42 -3.84
N LEU A 201 9.16 -23.10 -4.23
CA LEU A 201 7.97 -23.35 -3.40
C LEU A 201 7.86 -24.81 -2.96
N GLN A 202 8.18 -25.75 -3.86
CA GLN A 202 8.01 -27.18 -3.63
C GLN A 202 9.28 -27.91 -3.21
N VAL A 203 10.43 -27.21 -3.17
CA VAL A 203 11.71 -27.84 -2.80
C VAL A 203 11.64 -28.29 -1.34
N SER A 204 11.94 -29.57 -1.12
CA SER A 204 12.09 -30.11 0.22
C SER A 204 13.32 -29.50 0.89
N MET A 205 13.15 -28.99 2.10
CA MET A 205 14.18 -28.34 2.89
C MET A 205 13.95 -28.56 4.38
N THR A 206 14.89 -28.12 5.20
CA THR A 206 14.67 -28.06 6.65
C THR A 206 13.57 -27.04 6.97
N SER A 207 12.92 -27.20 8.12
CA SER A 207 11.97 -26.20 8.63
C SER A 207 12.56 -24.79 8.67
N GLN A 208 13.86 -24.68 9.00
CA GLN A 208 14.58 -23.42 8.99
C GLN A 208 14.67 -22.80 7.59
N GLY A 209 14.97 -23.61 6.56
CA GLY A 209 14.96 -23.15 5.17
C GLY A 209 13.58 -22.65 4.74
N GLY A 210 12.50 -23.28 5.22
CA GLY A 210 11.13 -22.88 4.90
C GLY A 210 10.76 -21.49 5.42
N ILE A 211 11.43 -21.00 6.46
CA ILE A 211 11.17 -19.72 7.14
C ILE A 211 12.29 -18.68 6.92
N GLU A 212 13.19 -18.92 5.97
CA GLU A 212 14.18 -17.93 5.57
C GLU A 212 13.51 -16.72 4.89
N LYS A 213 14.10 -15.54 5.08
CA LYS A 213 13.77 -14.34 4.32
C LYS A 213 13.91 -14.62 2.82
N ARG A 214 12.88 -14.27 2.04
CA ARG A 214 12.89 -14.37 0.57
C ARG A 214 12.74 -13.03 -0.13
N SER A 215 12.36 -11.95 0.57
CA SER A 215 12.35 -10.61 0.00
C SER A 215 13.76 -10.15 -0.42
N THR A 216 13.83 -9.33 -1.46
CA THR A 216 15.04 -8.58 -1.84
C THR A 216 15.12 -7.27 -1.08
N GLN A 217 16.21 -6.51 -1.26
CA GLN A 217 16.31 -5.14 -0.73
C GLN A 217 15.17 -4.24 -1.25
N LEU A 218 14.81 -4.35 -2.53
CA LEU A 218 13.67 -3.62 -3.10
C LEU A 218 12.36 -4.01 -2.40
N GLY A 219 12.19 -5.31 -2.13
CA GLY A 219 11.03 -5.80 -1.40
C GLY A 219 10.97 -5.29 0.04
N ASP A 220 12.09 -5.22 0.73
CA ASP A 220 12.17 -4.66 2.09
C ASP A 220 11.83 -3.17 2.09
N GLN A 221 12.43 -2.39 1.19
CA GLN A 221 12.18 -0.96 1.07
C GLN A 221 10.71 -0.67 0.76
N PHE A 222 10.08 -1.48 -0.10
CA PHE A 222 8.65 -1.35 -0.36
C PHE A 222 7.81 -1.63 0.88
N ILE A 223 8.06 -2.74 1.59
CA ILE A 223 7.30 -3.08 2.79
C ILE A 223 7.50 -2.02 3.87
N GLU A 224 8.72 -1.54 4.09
CA GLU A 224 9.02 -0.43 5.01
C GLU A 224 8.25 0.84 4.62
N PHE A 225 8.29 1.22 3.34
CA PHE A 225 7.63 2.42 2.83
C PHE A 225 6.10 2.42 2.97
N VAL A 226 5.46 1.24 2.99
CA VAL A 226 3.98 1.14 3.03
C VAL A 226 3.43 0.63 4.37
N SER A 227 4.28 0.20 5.29
CA SER A 227 3.89 -0.25 6.63
C SER A 227 3.69 0.93 7.59
N GLU A 228 3.09 0.68 8.76
CA GLU A 228 2.99 1.68 9.85
C GLU A 228 4.29 1.74 10.67
#